data_AF-A0A2N1QLV3-F1
#
_entry.id   AF-A0A2N1QLV3-F1
#
_cell.length_a   1.000
_cell.length_b   1.000
_cell.length_c   1.000
_cell.angle_alpha   90.00
_cell.angle_beta   90.00
_cell.angle_gamma   90.00
#
_symmetry.space_group_name_H-M   'P 1'
#
loop_
_entity.id
_entity.type
_entity.pdbx_description
1 polymer ?
#
loop_
_entity_poly.entity_id
_entity_poly.type
_entity_poly.pdbx_seq_one_letter_code
_entity_poly.pdbx_strand_id
1 'polypeptide(L)'
;EEFDSFIERKGMPNRSEALRQLIRERLSREMWVSGSGVVYGTVTMMYDHHGKDVVAALTALQHEYSESIICTTHVHVDHHHCLECIVLKGDAGEIRRFVEALGTLKGVKSIEPSISAIL
;
A
#
# COMPACT_ATOMS: atom_id res chain seq x y z
N GLU A 1 19.19 -20.00 -18.68
CA GLU A 1 18.73 -21.09 -17.80
C GLU A 1 17.95 -20.57 -16.59
N GLU A 2 18.55 -19.97 -15.55
CA GLU A 2 17.77 -19.51 -14.38
C GLU A 2 16.69 -18.46 -14.72
N PHE A 3 17.04 -17.48 -15.57
CA PHE A 3 16.10 -16.46 -16.02
C PHE A 3 14.96 -17.03 -16.87
N ASP A 4 15.26 -17.97 -17.74
CA ASP A 4 14.25 -18.61 -18.60
C ASP A 4 13.30 -19.48 -17.76
N SER A 5 13.83 -20.24 -16.80
CA SER A 5 13.03 -20.99 -15.83
C SER A 5 12.17 -20.07 -14.95
N PHE A 6 12.65 -18.87 -14.61
CA PHE A 6 11.87 -17.87 -13.90
C PHE A 6 10.70 -17.36 -14.75
N ILE A 7 10.94 -17.05 -16.02
CA ILE A 7 9.92 -16.60 -16.99
C ILE A 7 8.83 -17.65 -17.15
N GLU A 8 9.21 -18.91 -17.36
CA GLU A 8 8.27 -20.03 -17.51
C GLU A 8 7.39 -20.21 -16.26
N ARG A 9 8.00 -20.22 -15.06
CA ARG A 9 7.24 -20.32 -13.79
C ARG A 9 6.27 -19.16 -13.57
N LYS A 10 6.60 -17.97 -14.05
CA LYS A 10 5.77 -16.77 -13.92
C LYS A 10 4.76 -16.60 -15.07
N GLY A 11 4.77 -17.49 -16.07
CA GLY A 11 3.89 -17.41 -17.23
C GLY A 11 4.14 -16.16 -18.09
N MET A 12 5.37 -15.65 -18.10
CA MET A 12 5.71 -14.43 -18.85
C MET A 12 5.87 -14.75 -20.34
N PRO A 13 5.35 -13.90 -21.25
CA PRO A 13 5.24 -14.24 -22.67
C PRO A 13 6.59 -14.30 -23.39
N ASN A 14 7.58 -13.50 -22.97
CA ASN A 14 8.94 -13.52 -23.52
C ASN A 14 9.94 -12.82 -22.57
N ARG A 15 11.23 -13.00 -22.86
CA ARG A 15 12.34 -12.41 -22.10
C ARG A 15 12.29 -10.87 -22.05
N SER A 16 11.87 -10.21 -23.12
CA SER A 16 11.81 -8.75 -23.16
C SER A 16 10.72 -8.19 -22.26
N GLU A 17 9.55 -8.81 -22.21
CA GLU A 17 8.48 -8.42 -21.26
C GLU A 17 8.88 -8.68 -19.81
N ALA A 18 9.50 -9.82 -19.54
CA ALA A 18 10.03 -10.13 -18.21
C ALA A 18 11.04 -9.08 -17.74
N LEU A 19 11.98 -8.70 -18.62
CA LEU A 19 12.97 -7.68 -18.31
C LEU A 19 12.33 -6.30 -18.10
N ARG A 20 11.38 -5.90 -18.96
CA ARG A 20 10.64 -4.64 -18.81
C ARG A 20 9.88 -4.59 -17.48
N GLN A 21 9.22 -5.67 -17.10
CA GLN A 21 8.51 -5.76 -15.83
C GLN A 21 9.48 -5.63 -14.64
N LEU A 22 10.59 -6.36 -14.63
CA LEU A 22 11.59 -6.27 -13.58
C LEU A 22 12.20 -4.86 -13.46
N ILE A 23 12.47 -4.20 -14.58
CA ILE A 23 12.95 -2.81 -14.59
C ILE A 23 11.90 -1.87 -14.00
N ARG A 24 10.62 -1.98 -14.42
CA ARG A 24 9.53 -1.16 -13.88
C ARG A 24 9.36 -1.35 -12.37
N GLU A 25 9.36 -2.59 -11.91
CA GLU A 25 9.28 -2.92 -10.47
C GLU A 25 10.47 -2.32 -9.69
N ARG A 26 11.68 -2.39 -10.26
CA ARG A 26 12.88 -1.82 -9.65
C ARG A 26 12.81 -0.30 -9.53
N LEU A 27 12.48 0.39 -10.63
CA LEU A 27 12.38 1.85 -10.68
C LEU A 27 11.26 2.37 -9.77
N SER A 28 10.11 1.70 -9.76
CA SER A 28 9.00 2.03 -8.87
C SER A 28 9.39 1.88 -7.40
N ARG A 29 10.12 0.82 -7.05
CA ARG A 29 10.68 0.66 -5.70
C ARG A 29 11.69 1.75 -5.34
N GLU A 30 12.50 2.19 -6.29
CA GLU A 30 13.44 3.30 -6.07
C GLU A 30 12.73 4.60 -5.73
N MET A 31 11.65 4.96 -6.46
CA MET A 31 10.84 6.14 -6.14
C MET A 31 10.22 6.07 -4.75
N TRP A 32 9.73 4.90 -4.37
CA TRP A 32 9.18 4.67 -3.03
C TRP A 32 10.25 4.85 -1.93
N VAL A 33 11.43 4.25 -2.12
CA VAL A 33 12.53 4.32 -1.15
C VAL A 33 13.11 5.73 -1.07
N SER A 34 13.29 6.41 -2.21
CA SER A 34 13.79 7.79 -2.25
C SER A 34 12.78 8.78 -1.66
N GLY A 35 11.48 8.41 -1.63
CA GLY A 35 10.41 9.30 -1.18
C GLY A 35 10.19 10.46 -2.14
N SER A 36 10.42 10.26 -3.44
CA SER A 36 10.29 11.31 -4.44
C SER A 36 9.42 10.90 -5.62
N GLY A 37 8.57 11.82 -6.07
CA GLY A 37 7.69 11.64 -7.23
C GLY A 37 6.33 11.07 -6.85
N VAL A 38 5.45 10.97 -7.85
CA VAL A 38 4.06 10.55 -7.63
C VAL A 38 3.99 9.02 -7.64
N VAL A 39 3.42 8.46 -6.58
CA VAL A 39 3.14 7.03 -6.44
C VAL A 39 1.65 6.78 -6.24
N TYR A 40 1.27 5.54 -6.49
CA TYR A 40 -0.08 5.01 -6.35
C TYR A 40 0.00 3.74 -5.52
N GLY A 41 -1.03 3.43 -4.75
CA GLY A 41 -0.99 2.20 -3.98
C GLY A 41 -2.24 1.91 -3.19
N THR A 42 -2.15 0.85 -2.41
CA THR A 42 -3.15 0.46 -1.43
C THR A 42 -2.49 0.22 -0.08
N VAL A 43 -3.20 0.53 1.00
CA VAL A 43 -2.83 0.11 2.34
C VAL A 43 -3.98 -0.74 2.87
N THR A 44 -3.73 -2.02 3.06
CA THR A 44 -4.68 -2.92 3.70
C THR A 44 -4.32 -3.03 5.17
N MET A 45 -5.29 -2.83 6.06
CA MET A 45 -5.08 -2.95 7.49
C MET A 45 -6.21 -3.71 8.18
N MET A 46 -5.90 -4.31 9.32
CA MET A 46 -6.90 -4.91 10.21
C MET A 46 -6.85 -4.25 11.59
N TYR A 47 -8.00 -3.98 12.20
CA TYR A 47 -8.08 -3.42 13.55
C TYR A 47 -9.33 -3.92 14.29
N ASP A 48 -9.30 -3.81 15.62
CA ASP A 48 -10.45 -4.12 16.49
C ASP A 48 -11.28 -2.86 16.72
N HIS A 49 -12.49 -2.78 16.16
CA HIS A 49 -13.32 -1.58 16.26
C HIS A 49 -13.96 -1.36 17.64
N HIS A 50 -13.86 -2.33 18.56
CA HIS A 50 -14.18 -2.13 19.98
C HIS A 50 -13.01 -1.49 20.74
N GLY A 51 -11.82 -1.45 20.14
CA GLY A 51 -10.66 -0.77 20.66
C GLY A 51 -10.97 0.70 20.93
N LYS A 52 -10.67 1.16 22.14
CA LYS A 52 -10.95 2.54 22.53
C LYS A 52 -10.22 3.51 21.59
N ASP A 53 -10.97 4.45 21.02
CA ASP A 53 -10.51 5.55 20.19
C ASP A 53 -9.89 5.16 18.82
N VAL A 54 -9.77 3.88 18.46
CA VAL A 54 -9.10 3.48 17.20
C VAL A 54 -9.83 4.00 15.96
N VAL A 55 -11.16 3.90 15.94
CA VAL A 55 -11.98 4.36 14.80
C VAL A 55 -11.86 5.87 14.66
N ALA A 56 -11.96 6.62 15.76
CA ALA A 56 -11.84 8.07 15.76
C ALA A 56 -10.44 8.52 15.33
N ALA A 57 -9.38 7.86 15.81
CA ALA A 57 -8.00 8.15 15.44
C ALA A 57 -7.72 7.84 13.97
N LEU A 58 -8.24 6.71 13.45
CA LEU A 58 -8.16 6.35 12.03
C LEU A 58 -8.86 7.40 11.16
N THR A 59 -10.10 7.77 11.49
CA THR A 59 -10.85 8.79 10.74
C THR A 59 -10.12 10.13 10.76
N ALA A 60 -9.62 10.58 11.92
CA ALA A 60 -8.87 11.82 12.02
C ALA A 60 -7.59 11.82 11.17
N LEU A 61 -6.81 10.73 11.22
CA LEU A 61 -5.60 10.60 10.42
C LEU A 61 -5.91 10.54 8.92
N GLN A 62 -6.95 9.80 8.51
CA GLN A 62 -7.37 9.77 7.11
C GLN A 62 -7.81 11.16 6.61
N HIS A 63 -8.47 11.96 7.46
CA HIS A 63 -8.83 13.34 7.10
C HIS A 63 -7.61 14.25 6.90
N GLU A 64 -6.57 14.08 7.73
CA GLU A 64 -5.31 14.82 7.59
C GLU A 64 -4.62 14.55 6.24
N TYR A 65 -4.73 13.31 5.73
CA TYR A 65 -4.14 12.88 4.46
C TYR A 65 -5.18 12.74 3.32
N SER A 66 -6.31 13.44 3.41
CA SER A 66 -7.45 13.28 2.48
C SER A 66 -7.09 13.56 1.02
N GLU A 67 -6.15 14.48 0.75
CA GLU A 67 -5.65 14.76 -0.61
C GLU A 67 -4.88 13.57 -1.22
N SER A 68 -4.29 12.72 -0.38
CA SER A 68 -3.56 11.52 -0.79
C SER A 68 -4.45 10.27 -0.86
N ILE A 69 -5.68 10.33 -0.33
CA ILE A 69 -6.62 9.21 -0.28
C ILE A 69 -7.66 9.34 -1.40
N ILE A 70 -7.68 8.37 -2.31
CA ILE A 70 -8.68 8.31 -3.38
C ILE A 70 -10.01 7.76 -2.85
N CYS A 71 -9.94 6.64 -2.13
CA CYS A 71 -11.10 6.03 -1.51
C CYS A 71 -10.68 5.01 -0.44
N THR A 72 -11.63 4.64 0.40
CA THR A 72 -11.45 3.62 1.41
C THR A 72 -12.60 2.62 1.34
N THR A 73 -12.27 1.33 1.43
CA THR A 73 -13.24 0.23 1.56
C THR A 73 -13.10 -0.39 2.93
N HIS A 74 -14.20 -0.43 3.68
CA HIS A 74 -14.28 -1.03 5.01
C HIS A 74 -15.12 -2.30 4.97
N VAL A 75 -14.62 -3.38 5.58
CA VAL A 75 -15.30 -4.68 5.66
C VAL A 75 -15.31 -5.16 7.11
N HIS A 76 -16.48 -5.49 7.63
CA HIS A 76 -16.59 -6.21 8.91
C HIS A 76 -16.23 -7.68 8.69
N VAL A 77 -15.10 -8.10 9.26
CA VAL A 77 -14.60 -9.49 9.15
C VAL A 77 -15.34 -10.38 10.15
N ASP A 78 -15.50 -9.89 11.37
CA ASP A 78 -16.28 -10.52 12.42
C ASP A 78 -16.85 -9.46 13.39
N HIS A 79 -17.34 -9.90 14.55
CA HIS A 79 -17.93 -9.00 15.55
C HIS A 79 -16.95 -7.94 16.11
N HIS A 80 -15.64 -8.19 16.08
CA HIS A 80 -14.64 -7.28 16.63
C HIS A 80 -13.73 -6.67 15.57
N HIS A 81 -13.46 -7.40 14.49
CA HIS A 81 -12.44 -7.02 13.53
C HIS A 81 -13.00 -6.38 12.26
N CYS A 82 -12.34 -5.32 11.84
CA CYS A 82 -12.54 -4.68 10.56
C CYS A 82 -11.29 -4.84 9.70
N LEU A 83 -11.50 -5.03 8.40
CA LEU A 83 -10.47 -4.90 7.38
C LEU A 83 -10.77 -3.63 6.60
N GLU A 84 -9.75 -2.79 6.42
CA GLU A 84 -9.86 -1.54 5.69
C GLU A 84 -8.79 -1.49 4.61
N CYS A 85 -9.19 -1.20 3.38
CA CYS A 85 -8.30 -1.02 2.24
C CYS A 85 -8.40 0.42 1.75
N ILE A 86 -7.30 1.16 1.87
CA ILE A 86 -7.21 2.58 1.51
C ILE A 86 -6.45 2.68 0.19
N VAL A 87 -7.07 3.25 -0.84
CA VAL A 87 -6.45 3.53 -2.14
C VAL A 87 -5.81 4.91 -2.11
N LEU A 88 -4.53 4.99 -2.49
CA LEU A 88 -3.69 6.17 -2.34
C LEU A 88 -3.12 6.66 -3.67
N LYS A 89 -2.94 7.98 -3.77
CA LYS A 89 -2.18 8.65 -4.83
C LYS A 89 -1.59 9.94 -4.27
N GLY A 90 -0.29 10.15 -4.46
CA GLY A 90 0.35 11.37 -3.96
C GLY A 90 1.86 11.31 -4.06
N ASP A 91 2.52 12.27 -3.43
CA ASP A 91 3.97 12.25 -3.27
C ASP A 91 4.40 11.03 -2.42
N ALA A 92 5.46 10.35 -2.84
CA ALA A 92 5.95 9.16 -2.16
C ALA A 92 6.34 9.43 -0.69
N GLY A 93 6.91 10.60 -0.39
CA GLY A 93 7.25 10.98 0.98
C GLY A 93 6.00 11.20 1.84
N GLU A 94 4.95 11.79 1.28
CA GLU A 94 3.67 11.99 1.98
C GLU A 94 2.95 10.67 2.28
N ILE A 95 2.82 9.79 1.27
CA ILE A 95 2.22 8.46 1.44
C ILE A 95 3.03 7.64 2.45
N ARG A 96 4.37 7.75 2.46
CA ARG A 96 5.19 7.06 3.46
C ARG A 96 4.90 7.52 4.88
N ARG A 97 4.79 8.84 5.10
CA ARG A 97 4.42 9.38 6.44
C ARG A 97 3.04 8.90 6.87
N PHE A 98 2.08 8.84 5.95
CA PHE A 98 0.74 8.30 6.25
C PHE A 98 0.81 6.82 6.70
N VAL A 99 1.51 5.97 5.94
CA VAL A 99 1.69 4.54 6.28
C VAL A 99 2.39 4.37 7.63
N GLU A 100 3.45 5.15 7.89
CA GLU A 100 4.16 5.15 9.17
C GLU A 100 3.24 5.58 10.31
N ALA A 101 2.45 6.65 10.13
CA ALA A 101 1.51 7.14 11.12
C ALA A 101 0.42 6.11 11.46
N LEU A 102 -0.13 5.41 10.45
CA LEU A 102 -1.07 4.30 10.66
C LEU A 102 -0.46 3.22 11.56
N GLY A 103 0.83 2.89 11.37
CA GLY A 103 1.55 1.90 12.18
C GLY A 103 1.73 2.29 13.65
N THR A 104 1.55 3.56 13.99
CA THR A 104 1.62 4.03 15.39
C THR A 104 0.29 4.01 16.12
N LEU A 105 -0.83 3.79 15.42
CA LEU A 105 -2.16 3.80 16.02
C LEU A 105 -2.39 2.55 16.86
N LYS A 106 -2.75 2.76 18.14
CA LYS A 106 -3.14 1.68 19.03
C LYS A 106 -4.43 1.02 18.54
N GLY A 107 -4.44 -0.31 18.49
CA GLY A 107 -5.60 -1.09 18.05
C GLY A 107 -5.52 -1.58 16.60
N VAL A 108 -4.57 -1.05 15.80
CA VAL A 108 -4.22 -1.63 14.50
C VAL A 108 -3.39 -2.89 14.72
N LYS A 109 -3.81 -3.99 14.07
CA LYS A 109 -3.21 -5.33 14.21
C LYS A 109 -2.18 -5.62 13.12
N SER A 110 -2.47 -5.23 11.89
CA SER A 110 -1.60 -5.42 10.74
C SER A 110 -1.80 -4.31 9.72
N ILE A 111 -0.74 -4.01 8.97
CA ILE A 111 -0.72 -3.05 7.86
C ILE A 111 0.14 -3.63 6.76
N GLU A 112 -0.39 -3.68 5.54
CA GLU A 112 0.28 -4.16 4.35
C GLU A 112 0.16 -3.11 3.24
N PRO A 113 1.20 -2.28 3.04
CA PRO A 113 1.24 -1.34 1.93
C PRO A 113 1.67 -2.04 0.63
N SER A 114 1.00 -1.71 -0.47
CA SER A 114 1.39 -2.07 -1.83
C SER A 114 1.52 -0.79 -2.65
N ILE A 115 2.75 -0.40 -2.99
CA ILE A 115 3.04 0.87 -3.66
C ILE A 115 3.63 0.59 -5.05
N SER A 116 3.17 1.35 -6.04
CA SER A 116 3.68 1.36 -7.39
C SER A 116 3.81 2.78 -7.94
N ALA A 117 4.54 2.95 -9.03
CA ALA A 117 4.68 4.20 -9.75
C ALA A 117 4.35 3.96 -11.22
N ILE A 118 3.69 4.93 -11.85
CA ILE A 118 3.52 4.94 -13.30
C ILE A 118 4.77 5.61 -13.87
N LEU A 119 5.59 4.83 -14.56
CA LEU A 119 6.84 5.23 -15.21
C LEU A 119 6.65 5.38 -16.72
#